data_AF-A0A4Q3F6V1-F1
#
_entry.id   AF-A0A4Q3F6V1-F1
#
_cell.length_a   1.000
_cell.length_b   1.000
_cell.length_c   1.000
_cell.angle_alpha   90.00
_cell.angle_beta   90.00
_cell.angle_gamma   90.00
#
_symmetry.space_group_name_H-M   'P 1'
#
loop_
_entity.id
_entity.type
_entity.pdbx_description
1 polymer ?
#
loop_
_entity_poly.entity_id
_entity_poly.type
_entity_poly.pdbx_seq_one_letter_code
_entity_poly.pdbx_strand_id
1 'polypeptide(L)'
;MTYEPYLSTVRANPAAGKILATTLDYPMVMDTVGCAPKWLAANGKAAQALTNSYFEALEMIKNDPVKSNEIMGAAVKQTGEAFAKSSAYLRWQDKAANQKFFAGELTSFMKDAEKILLEAGVIRKAPDNLAATFDASYIK
;
A
#
# COMPACT_ATOMS: atom_id res chain seq x y z
N MET A 1 -8.73 5.40 -14.64
CA MET A 1 -7.72 4.99 -13.64
C MET A 1 -8.16 3.68 -13.04
N THR A 2 -7.30 2.66 -13.00
CA THR A 2 -7.60 1.35 -12.42
C THR A 2 -6.33 0.72 -11.85
N TYR A 3 -6.45 -0.41 -11.16
CA TYR A 3 -5.39 -1.12 -10.43
C TYR A 3 -5.23 -2.57 -10.93
N GLU A 4 -4.25 -3.31 -10.41
CA GLU A 4 -4.12 -4.75 -10.72
C GLU A 4 -5.26 -5.56 -10.09
N PRO A 5 -5.82 -6.58 -10.76
CA PRO A 5 -5.35 -7.18 -12.01
C PRO A 5 -5.97 -6.59 -13.29
N TYR A 6 -6.79 -5.53 -13.17
CA TYR A 6 -7.46 -4.93 -14.33
C TYR A 6 -6.47 -4.30 -15.32
N LEU A 7 -5.37 -3.73 -14.84
CA LEU A 7 -4.26 -3.29 -15.71
C LEU A 7 -3.67 -4.47 -16.50
N SER A 8 -3.50 -5.64 -15.87
CA SER A 8 -3.06 -6.85 -16.57
C SER A 8 -4.05 -7.30 -17.66
N THR A 9 -5.35 -7.07 -17.50
CA THR A 9 -6.35 -7.32 -18.57
C THR A 9 -6.12 -6.44 -19.79
N VAL A 10 -5.78 -5.16 -19.60
CA VAL A 10 -5.43 -4.26 -20.71
C VAL A 10 -4.10 -4.67 -21.36
N ARG A 11 -3.09 -5.07 -20.58
CA ARG A 11 -1.80 -5.57 -21.12
C ARG A 11 -1.99 -6.79 -22.02
N ALA A 12 -2.90 -7.68 -21.66
CA ALA A 12 -3.20 -8.88 -22.45
C ALA A 12 -4.07 -8.62 -23.69
N ASN A 13 -4.73 -7.46 -23.79
CA ASN A 13 -5.58 -7.09 -24.92
C ASN A 13 -5.27 -5.66 -25.43
N PRO A 14 -4.11 -5.45 -26.09
CA PRO A 14 -3.68 -4.13 -26.55
C PRO A 14 -4.59 -3.52 -27.63
N ALA A 15 -5.46 -4.31 -28.26
CA ALA A 15 -6.46 -3.82 -29.21
C ALA A 15 -7.62 -3.10 -28.51
N ALA A 16 -7.92 -3.42 -27.24
CA ALA A 16 -9.00 -2.81 -26.47
C ALA A 16 -8.58 -1.50 -25.76
N GLY A 17 -7.28 -1.22 -25.67
CA GLY A 17 -6.77 -0.01 -25.06
C GLY A 17 -5.26 -0.05 -24.81
N LYS A 18 -4.70 1.12 -24.48
CA LYS A 18 -3.27 1.29 -24.20
C LYS A 18 -3.06 1.89 -22.81
N ILE A 19 -2.13 1.32 -22.06
CA ILE A 19 -1.66 1.89 -20.80
C ILE A 19 -0.75 3.08 -21.14
N LEU A 20 -1.10 4.26 -20.63
CA LEU A 20 -0.34 5.49 -20.86
C LEU A 20 0.76 5.71 -19.82
N ALA A 21 0.49 5.33 -18.57
CA ALA A 21 1.43 5.41 -17.45
C ALA A 21 0.99 4.43 -16.36
N THR A 22 1.93 4.00 -15.53
CA THR A 22 1.68 3.18 -14.35
C THR A 22 2.37 3.75 -13.12
N THR A 23 2.02 3.22 -11.94
CA THR A 23 2.71 3.55 -10.69
C THR A 23 4.13 2.97 -10.62
N LEU A 24 4.52 2.12 -11.57
CA LEU A 24 5.92 1.73 -11.76
C LEU A 24 6.74 2.88 -12.33
N ASP A 25 6.14 3.69 -13.21
CA ASP A 25 6.77 4.89 -13.78
C ASP A 25 6.72 6.06 -12.78
N TYR A 26 5.60 6.19 -12.07
CA TYR A 26 5.34 7.27 -11.12
C TYR A 26 4.79 6.71 -9.79
N PRO A 27 5.66 6.41 -8.80
CA PRO A 27 5.26 5.75 -7.55
C PRO A 27 4.56 6.71 -6.57
N MET A 28 3.42 7.24 -6.99
CA MET A 28 2.64 8.26 -6.28
C MET A 28 1.41 7.70 -5.56
N VAL A 29 1.18 6.39 -5.67
CA VAL A 29 0.05 5.70 -5.02
C VAL A 29 0.62 4.59 -4.14
N MET A 30 0.13 4.52 -2.91
CA MET A 30 0.49 3.50 -1.94
C MET A 30 -0.75 3.11 -1.15
N ASP A 31 -0.84 1.83 -0.80
CA ASP A 31 -1.87 1.33 0.10
C ASP A 31 -1.32 1.32 1.53
N THR A 32 -2.12 1.81 2.46
CA THR A 32 -1.79 1.83 3.88
C THR A 32 -2.84 1.10 4.67
N VAL A 33 -2.43 0.35 5.70
CA VAL A 33 -3.34 -0.20 6.70
C VAL A 33 -3.41 0.78 7.86
N GLY A 34 -4.62 1.17 8.26
CA GLY A 34 -4.85 2.10 9.36
C GLY A 34 -5.93 1.58 10.30
N CYS A 35 -5.82 1.96 11.57
CA CYS A 35 -6.85 1.71 12.58
C CYS A 35 -7.36 3.05 13.11
N ALA A 36 -8.61 3.07 13.58
CA ALA A 36 -9.17 4.26 14.21
C ALA A 36 -8.33 4.66 15.43
N PRO A 37 -8.03 5.96 15.65
CA PRO A 37 -7.18 6.41 16.76
C PRO A 37 -7.65 5.93 18.14
N LYS A 38 -8.97 5.95 18.38
CA LYS A 38 -9.58 5.46 19.63
C LYS A 38 -9.33 3.96 19.84
N TRP A 39 -9.34 3.18 18.76
CA TRP A 39 -9.07 1.75 18.84
C TRP A 39 -7.59 1.48 19.12
N LEU A 40 -6.67 2.19 18.45
CA LEU A 40 -5.23 2.07 18.71
C LEU A 40 -4.89 2.36 20.17
N ALA A 41 -5.41 3.47 20.71
CA ALA A 41 -5.20 3.86 22.11
C ALA A 41 -5.69 2.80 23.10
N ALA A 42 -6.80 2.12 22.81
CA ALA A 42 -7.37 1.09 23.66
C ALA A 42 -6.74 -0.31 23.47
N ASN A 43 -6.11 -0.58 22.32
CA ASN A 43 -5.72 -1.93 21.90
C ASN A 43 -4.26 -2.03 21.44
N GLY A 44 -3.34 -1.32 22.10
CA GLY A 44 -1.94 -1.25 21.67
C GLY A 44 -1.25 -2.62 21.48
N LYS A 45 -1.56 -3.62 22.31
CA LYS A 45 -1.03 -4.99 22.12
C LYS A 45 -1.50 -5.62 20.82
N ALA A 46 -2.79 -5.47 20.48
CA ALA A 46 -3.36 -5.99 19.24
C ALA A 46 -2.82 -5.22 18.02
N ALA A 47 -2.65 -3.90 18.13
CA ALA A 47 -2.04 -3.09 17.07
C ALA A 47 -0.59 -3.52 16.76
N GLN A 48 0.21 -3.77 17.80
CA GLN A 48 1.57 -4.30 17.62
C GLN A 48 1.55 -5.69 16.97
N ALA A 49 0.64 -6.58 17.42
CA ALA A 49 0.50 -7.91 16.84
C ALA A 49 0.12 -7.86 15.36
N LEU A 50 -0.87 -7.03 14.98
CA LEU A 50 -1.24 -6.81 13.58
C LEU A 50 -0.06 -6.32 12.74
N THR A 51 0.72 -5.39 13.28
CA THR A 51 1.92 -4.86 12.60
C THR A 51 2.98 -5.94 12.40
N ASN A 52 3.25 -6.75 13.43
CA ASN A 52 4.20 -7.87 13.34
C ASN A 52 3.72 -8.93 12.33
N SER A 53 2.45 -9.30 12.37
CA SER A 53 1.87 -10.29 11.46
C SER A 53 1.90 -9.87 9.99
N TYR A 54 1.85 -8.57 9.70
CA TYR A 54 2.09 -8.09 8.33
C TYR A 54 3.50 -8.47 7.84
N PHE A 55 4.54 -8.23 8.66
CA PHE A 55 5.90 -8.57 8.28
C PHE A 55 6.14 -10.08 8.25
N GLU A 56 5.52 -10.83 9.16
CA GLU A 56 5.52 -12.31 9.09
C GLU A 56 4.87 -12.82 7.79
N ALA A 57 3.80 -12.17 7.33
CA ALA A 57 3.19 -12.49 6.05
C ALA A 57 4.11 -12.17 4.86
N LEU A 58 4.87 -11.08 4.91
CA LEU A 58 5.88 -10.78 3.88
C LEU A 58 6.99 -11.84 3.84
N GLU A 59 7.44 -12.30 5.00
CA GLU A 59 8.38 -13.42 5.08
C GLU A 59 7.77 -14.72 4.54
N MET A 60 6.48 -14.98 4.77
CA MET A 60 5.77 -16.11 4.18
C MET A 60 5.69 -15.99 2.65
N ILE A 61 5.41 -14.81 2.10
CA ILE A 61 5.41 -14.58 0.64
C ILE A 61 6.77 -14.91 0.04
N LYS A 62 7.85 -14.52 0.71
CA LYS A 62 9.22 -14.81 0.28
C LYS A 62 9.58 -16.30 0.38
N ASN A 63 9.21 -16.95 1.48
CA ASN A 63 9.65 -18.30 1.80
C ASN A 63 8.75 -19.39 1.19
N ASP A 64 7.46 -19.11 1.00
CA ASP A 64 6.47 -20.01 0.39
C ASP A 64 5.55 -19.22 -0.57
N PRO A 65 6.08 -18.77 -1.72
CA PRO A 65 5.34 -17.93 -2.64
C PRO A 65 4.14 -18.65 -3.26
N VAL A 66 4.21 -19.96 -3.50
CA VAL A 66 3.10 -20.71 -4.11
C VAL A 66 1.90 -20.70 -3.16
N LYS A 67 2.08 -21.13 -1.91
CA LYS A 67 1.01 -21.15 -0.91
C LYS A 67 0.49 -19.75 -0.62
N SER A 68 1.39 -18.78 -0.50
CA SER A 68 1.02 -17.38 -0.28
C SER A 68 0.15 -16.83 -1.40
N ASN A 69 0.52 -17.10 -2.67
CA ASN A 69 -0.24 -16.68 -3.83
C ASN A 69 -1.59 -17.40 -3.94
N GLU A 70 -1.68 -18.68 -3.55
CA GLU A 70 -2.97 -19.40 -3.48
C GLU A 70 -3.93 -18.76 -2.49
N ILE A 71 -3.45 -18.44 -1.28
CA ILE A 71 -4.26 -17.78 -0.23
C ILE A 71 -4.73 -16.40 -0.71
N MET A 72 -3.80 -15.57 -1.20
CA MET A 72 -4.12 -14.22 -1.64
C MET A 72 -5.01 -14.21 -2.88
N GLY A 73 -4.72 -15.07 -3.86
CA GLY A 73 -5.51 -15.23 -5.07
C GLY A 73 -6.96 -15.60 -4.76
N ALA A 74 -7.17 -16.55 -3.84
CA ALA A 74 -8.52 -16.95 -3.41
C ALA A 74 -9.33 -15.76 -2.86
N ALA A 75 -8.70 -14.87 -2.08
CA ALA A 75 -9.35 -13.68 -1.52
C ALA A 75 -9.83 -12.68 -2.58
N VAL A 76 -9.14 -12.62 -3.73
CA VAL A 76 -9.47 -11.72 -4.85
C VAL A 76 -10.05 -12.46 -6.07
N LYS A 77 -10.51 -13.70 -5.87
CA LYS A 77 -11.12 -14.56 -6.91
C LYS A 77 -10.21 -14.81 -8.13
N GLN A 78 -8.92 -14.98 -7.87
CA GLN A 78 -7.90 -15.40 -8.84
C GLN A 78 -7.33 -16.77 -8.46
N THR A 79 -6.77 -17.50 -9.45
CA THR A 79 -5.85 -18.61 -9.14
C THR A 79 -4.56 -18.05 -8.55
N GLY A 80 -3.80 -18.88 -7.82
CA GLY A 80 -2.50 -18.45 -7.29
C GLY A 80 -1.53 -17.99 -8.40
N GLU A 81 -1.53 -18.68 -9.54
CA GLU A 81 -0.71 -18.28 -10.70
C GLU A 81 -1.13 -16.93 -11.28
N ALA A 82 -2.44 -16.68 -11.42
CA ALA A 82 -2.95 -15.40 -11.93
C ALA A 82 -2.64 -14.26 -10.95
N PHE A 83 -2.79 -14.52 -9.64
CA PHE A 83 -2.42 -13.56 -8.61
C PHE A 83 -0.92 -13.22 -8.69
N ALA A 84 -0.04 -14.23 -8.74
CA ALA A 84 1.41 -14.05 -8.83
C ALA A 84 1.83 -13.16 -10.01
N LYS A 85 1.21 -13.35 -11.18
CA LYS A 85 1.47 -12.53 -12.36
C LYS A 85 1.09 -11.06 -12.15
N SER A 86 -0.04 -10.80 -11.51
CA SER A 86 -0.52 -9.44 -11.25
C SER A 86 0.21 -8.75 -10.08
N SER A 87 0.54 -9.51 -9.03
CA SER A 87 1.23 -8.98 -7.85
C SER A 87 2.71 -8.72 -8.10
N ALA A 88 3.30 -9.27 -9.16
CA ALA A 88 4.66 -8.96 -9.59
C ALA A 88 4.87 -7.47 -9.96
N TYR A 89 3.78 -6.73 -10.22
CA TYR A 89 3.82 -5.27 -10.42
C TYR A 89 3.67 -4.47 -9.12
N LEU A 90 3.58 -5.14 -7.97
CA LEU A 90 3.46 -4.50 -6.66
C LEU A 90 4.79 -4.53 -5.92
N ARG A 91 5.06 -3.47 -5.14
CA ARG A 91 6.17 -3.41 -4.22
C ARG A 91 5.67 -3.58 -2.78
N TRP A 92 5.99 -4.71 -2.18
CA TRP A 92 5.77 -4.96 -0.76
C TRP A 92 6.81 -4.20 0.06
N GLN A 93 6.39 -3.45 1.08
CA GLN A 93 7.29 -2.69 1.93
C GLN A 93 7.63 -3.50 3.17
N ASP A 94 8.87 -3.95 3.28
CA ASP A 94 9.35 -4.64 4.48
C ASP A 94 9.45 -3.70 5.70
N LYS A 95 9.88 -4.25 6.85
CA LYS A 95 10.00 -3.47 8.08
C LYS A 95 10.97 -2.31 7.95
N ALA A 96 12.14 -2.53 7.34
CA ALA A 96 13.16 -1.50 7.20
C ALA A 96 12.69 -0.37 6.26
N ALA A 97 12.03 -0.73 5.16
CA ALA A 97 11.43 0.22 4.24
C ALA A 97 10.31 1.02 4.90
N ASN A 98 9.45 0.40 5.71
CA ASN A 98 8.44 1.12 6.51
C ASN A 98 9.10 2.08 7.52
N GLN A 99 10.10 1.63 8.27
CA GLN A 99 10.80 2.48 9.23
C GLN A 99 11.41 3.71 8.56
N LYS A 100 12.07 3.52 7.41
CA LYS A 100 12.61 4.61 6.60
C LYS A 100 11.49 5.54 6.10
N PHE A 101 10.39 4.98 5.62
CA PHE A 101 9.29 5.73 5.05
C PHE A 101 8.64 6.66 6.09
N PHE A 102 8.32 6.12 7.27
CA PHE A 102 7.71 6.89 8.36
C PHE A 102 8.68 7.82 9.10
N ALA A 103 9.99 7.66 8.92
CA ALA A 103 10.99 8.59 9.46
C ALA A 103 11.06 9.93 8.71
N GLY A 104 10.50 10.04 7.50
CA GLY A 104 10.43 11.33 6.81
C GLY A 104 9.98 11.32 5.34
N GLU A 105 10.07 10.18 4.64
CA GLU A 105 9.62 10.10 3.24
C GLU A 105 8.11 10.31 3.13
N LEU A 106 7.31 9.78 4.07
CA LEU A 106 5.86 10.00 4.13
C LEU A 106 5.53 11.49 4.25
N THR A 107 6.19 12.22 5.16
CA THR A 107 5.95 13.66 5.33
C THR A 107 6.35 14.44 4.07
N SER A 108 7.40 14.03 3.38
CA SER A 108 7.81 14.66 2.12
C SER A 108 6.76 14.44 1.03
N PHE A 109 6.25 13.20 0.90
CA PHE A 109 5.13 12.88 0.02
C PHE A 109 3.88 13.70 0.36
N MET A 110 3.52 13.80 1.64
CA MET A 110 2.34 14.56 2.08
C MET A 110 2.43 16.06 1.76
N LYS A 111 3.63 16.66 1.78
CA LYS A 111 3.84 18.07 1.38
C LYS A 111 3.56 18.33 -0.10
N ASP A 112 3.77 17.34 -0.96
CA ASP A 112 3.43 17.48 -2.38
C ASP A 112 1.96 17.15 -2.61
N ALA A 113 1.44 16.13 -1.91
CA ALA A 113 0.03 15.77 -1.97
C ALA A 113 -0.89 16.90 -1.47
N GLU A 114 -0.57 17.59 -0.37
CA GLU A 114 -1.43 18.64 0.19
C GLU A 114 -1.63 19.80 -0.78
N LYS A 115 -0.60 20.17 -1.57
CA LYS A 115 -0.69 21.22 -2.59
C LYS A 115 -1.70 20.83 -3.67
N ILE A 116 -1.58 19.61 -4.18
CA ILE A 116 -2.50 19.05 -5.20
C ILE A 116 -3.93 18.98 -4.64
N LEU A 117 -4.09 18.51 -3.40
CA LEU A 117 -5.40 18.35 -2.76
C LEU A 117 -6.08 19.70 -2.48
N LEU A 118 -5.31 20.75 -2.16
CA LEU A 118 -5.82 22.11 -2.02
C LEU A 118 -6.22 22.70 -3.36
N GLU A 119 -5.34 22.61 -4.37
CA GLU A 119 -5.60 23.12 -5.72
C GLU A 119 -6.83 22.46 -6.35
N ALA A 120 -6.98 21.15 -6.18
CA ALA A 120 -8.13 20.38 -6.64
C ALA A 120 -9.40 20.57 -5.79
N GLY A 121 -9.32 21.28 -4.65
CA GLY A 121 -10.46 21.54 -3.75
C GLY A 121 -10.94 20.32 -2.95
N VAL A 122 -10.16 19.23 -2.90
CA VAL A 122 -10.47 18.03 -2.10
C VAL A 122 -10.40 18.34 -0.60
N ILE A 123 -9.40 19.14 -0.21
CA ILE A 123 -9.30 19.70 1.14
C ILE A 123 -9.39 21.22 1.06
N ARG A 124 -10.01 21.84 2.07
CA ARG A 124 -10.16 23.30 2.16
C ARG A 124 -9.04 23.98 2.97
N LYS A 125 -8.32 23.19 3.77
CA LYS A 125 -7.22 23.64 4.63
C LYS A 125 -6.23 22.49 4.79
N ALA A 126 -4.94 22.78 4.70
CA ALA A 126 -3.88 21.82 5.05
C ALA A 126 -3.85 21.57 6.57
N PRO A 127 -3.40 20.39 7.02
CA PRO A 127 -3.10 20.14 8.42
C PRO A 127 -2.02 21.10 8.93
N ASP A 128 -2.18 21.65 10.14
CA ASP A 128 -1.17 22.53 10.74
C ASP A 128 0.14 21.76 11.07
N ASN A 129 0.03 20.43 11.26
CA ASN A 129 1.16 19.52 11.44
C ASN A 129 0.88 18.18 10.76
N LEU A 130 1.58 17.90 9.66
CA LEU A 130 1.48 16.63 8.95
C LEU A 130 1.92 15.43 9.80
N ALA A 131 2.86 15.58 10.73
CA ALA A 131 3.27 14.48 11.59
C ALA A 131 2.18 14.04 12.58
N ALA A 132 1.13 14.84 12.78
CA ALA A 132 -0.01 14.49 13.61
C ALA A 132 -1.04 13.60 12.89
N THR A 133 -0.87 13.34 11.58
CA THR A 133 -1.84 12.56 10.78
C THR A 133 -1.52 11.06 10.76
N PHE A 134 -0.44 10.62 11.42
CA PHE A 134 -0.07 9.21 11.52
C PHE A 134 0.57 8.88 12.87
N ASP A 135 0.52 7.60 13.26
CA ASP A 135 1.23 7.07 14.43
C ASP A 135 2.21 5.98 13.99
N ALA A 136 3.51 6.26 14.15
CA ALA A 136 4.59 5.35 13.78
C ALA A 136 5.09 4.49 14.97
N SER A 137 4.43 4.50 16.13
CA SER A 137 4.92 3.81 17.34
C SER A 137 5.03 2.29 17.17
N TYR A 138 4.16 1.68 16.36
CA TYR A 138 4.07 0.21 16.21
C TYR A 138 5.07 -0.39 15.21
N ILE A 139 5.74 0.45 14.41
CA ILE A 139 6.74 0.02 13.41
C ILE A 139 8.18 0.34 13.84
N LYS A 140 8.36 0.96 15.02
CA LYS A 140 9.68 1.27 15.57
C LYS A 140 10.45 0.02 15.98
#